data_AF-A0A6J4Q3R5-F1
#
_entry.id   AF-A0A6J4Q3R5-F1
#
_cell.length_a   1.000
_cell.length_b   1.000
_cell.length_c   1.000
_cell.angle_alpha   90.00
_cell.angle_beta   90.00
_cell.angle_gamma   90.00
#
_symmetry.space_group_name_H-M   'P 1'
#
loop_
_entity.id
_entity.type
_entity.pdbx_description
1 polymer ?
#
loop_
_entity_poly.entity_id
_entity_poly.type
_entity_poly.pdbx_seq_one_letter_code
_entity_poly.pdbx_strand_id
1 'polypeptide(L)'
;MEEGERPGENGGPPAGKTPGEVPDTEELRARIGIKDNRIRELIEEATASRLAADEARAAREASEEHMASLERDRDRLRERVRELEEEARARRRRREGSERQVSRLEREIERRDGEIARRDYLLERRAEELADARRSAKEDATRRDAALRTALGRVEGLERDLEDREAEISALQTRAEALQDDLDAERDLREGLADPDNRLRAGIELFNDSDGRGSVNALSRTLGRPEVHVGLGRGEEPPALLHFTWRGVTWQTYAADPNPAVREPRVYLTDSGEDLSGVDRKPPNARVGPAGRVALGL
;
A
#
# COMPACT_ATOMS: atom_id res chain seq x y z
N MET A 1 -66.56 -50.48 -96.72
CA MET A 1 -66.22 -51.90 -96.50
C MET A 1 -67.44 -52.49 -95.82
N GLU A 2 -68.47 -52.76 -96.62
CA GLU A 2 -68.82 -54.06 -97.26
C GLU A 2 -69.78 -54.81 -96.33
N GLU A 3 -71.09 -54.72 -96.60
CA GLU A 3 -71.92 -55.63 -97.44
C GLU A 3 -72.33 -56.88 -96.66
N GLY A 4 -73.60 -57.08 -96.34
CA GLY A 4 -74.66 -57.65 -97.20
C GLY A 4 -75.14 -58.94 -96.49
N GLU A 5 -76.36 -59.46 -96.56
CA GLU A 5 -77.47 -59.29 -97.48
C GLU A 5 -78.68 -60.07 -96.90
N ARG A 6 -79.91 -59.62 -97.15
CA ARG A 6 -81.16 -60.40 -96.97
C ARG A 6 -81.38 -61.26 -98.24
N PRO A 7 -82.32 -62.23 -98.28
CA PRO A 7 -83.75 -61.95 -98.59
C PRO A 7 -84.72 -62.97 -97.90
N GLY A 8 -86.04 -62.80 -97.72
CA GLY A 8 -87.12 -62.47 -98.67
C GLY A 8 -87.30 -63.63 -99.69
N GLU A 9 -88.44 -64.25 -100.00
CA GLU A 9 -89.86 -64.05 -99.72
C GLU A 9 -90.65 -65.21 -100.41
N ASN A 10 -91.94 -65.33 -100.10
CA ASN A 10 -93.06 -65.81 -100.94
C ASN A 10 -93.49 -67.29 -101.03
N GLY A 11 -94.82 -67.47 -100.91
CA GLY A 11 -95.59 -68.41 -101.73
C GLY A 11 -96.74 -69.15 -101.01
N GLY A 12 -97.98 -68.68 -101.18
CA GLY A 12 -99.23 -69.37 -100.80
C GLY A 12 -99.69 -70.51 -101.75
N PRO A 13 -100.89 -71.11 -101.52
CA PRO A 13 -101.21 -72.56 -101.61
C PRO A 13 -101.91 -72.99 -102.93
N PRO A 14 -102.28 -74.29 -103.16
CA PRO A 14 -103.59 -74.85 -102.74
C PRO A 14 -103.67 -76.42 -102.56
N ALA A 15 -104.91 -76.88 -102.35
CA ALA A 15 -105.46 -78.18 -101.89
C ALA A 15 -105.24 -79.47 -102.73
N GLY A 16 -105.37 -80.65 -102.06
CA GLY A 16 -105.82 -81.91 -102.70
C GLY A 16 -105.40 -83.27 -102.09
N LYS A 17 -106.30 -83.88 -101.27
CA LYS A 17 -106.63 -85.33 -101.05
C LYS A 17 -105.57 -86.44 -100.73
N THR A 18 -105.83 -87.10 -99.58
CA THR A 18 -105.57 -88.48 -99.03
C THR A 18 -105.28 -89.66 -100.00
N PRO A 19 -104.69 -90.82 -99.56
CA PRO A 19 -104.99 -91.56 -98.31
C PRO A 19 -103.87 -92.39 -97.60
N GLY A 20 -104.09 -92.63 -96.30
CA GLY A 20 -103.96 -93.94 -95.62
C GLY A 20 -102.62 -94.66 -95.54
N GLU A 21 -101.96 -94.56 -94.39
CA GLU A 21 -101.25 -95.68 -93.74
C GLU A 21 -101.24 -95.43 -92.22
N VAL A 22 -101.71 -96.41 -91.45
CA VAL A 22 -101.84 -96.36 -90.00
C VAL A 22 -100.48 -96.73 -89.39
N PRO A 23 -99.79 -95.84 -88.64
CA PRO A 23 -98.56 -96.20 -87.97
C PRO A 23 -98.85 -97.09 -86.74
N ASP A 24 -97.96 -98.05 -86.55
CA ASP A 24 -98.08 -99.18 -85.63
C ASP A 24 -98.17 -98.72 -84.15
N THR A 25 -98.98 -99.40 -83.34
CA THR A 25 -99.23 -99.01 -81.93
C THR A 25 -97.97 -99.09 -81.05
N GLU A 26 -96.97 -99.86 -81.46
CA GLU A 26 -95.64 -99.90 -80.83
C GLU A 26 -94.82 -98.63 -81.10
N GLU A 27 -94.97 -98.02 -82.27
CA GLU A 27 -94.25 -96.80 -82.65
C GLU A 27 -94.72 -95.60 -81.82
N LEU A 28 -96.01 -95.53 -81.50
CA LEU A 28 -96.57 -94.52 -80.59
C LEU A 28 -96.06 -94.69 -79.15
N ARG A 29 -95.93 -95.93 -78.66
CA ARG A 29 -95.35 -96.20 -77.31
C ARG A 29 -93.87 -95.85 -77.25
N ALA A 30 -93.10 -96.18 -78.28
CA ALA A 30 -91.69 -95.80 -78.38
C ALA A 30 -91.55 -94.26 -78.41
N ARG A 31 -92.41 -93.57 -79.16
CA ARG A 31 -92.42 -92.10 -79.23
C ARG A 31 -92.84 -91.43 -77.91
N ILE A 32 -93.75 -92.05 -77.15
CA ILE A 32 -94.09 -91.60 -75.79
C ILE A 32 -92.93 -91.85 -74.83
N GLY A 33 -92.28 -93.02 -74.85
CA GLY A 33 -91.11 -93.30 -74.02
C GLY A 33 -89.92 -92.39 -74.31
N ILE A 34 -89.68 -92.04 -75.58
CA ILE A 34 -88.69 -91.03 -75.98
C ILE A 34 -89.07 -89.65 -75.45
N LYS A 35 -90.36 -89.27 -75.52
CA LYS A 35 -90.84 -88.00 -74.97
C LYS A 35 -90.76 -87.95 -73.44
N ASP A 36 -91.06 -89.04 -72.75
CA ASP A 36 -90.98 -89.12 -71.28
C ASP A 36 -89.53 -89.06 -70.81
N ASN A 37 -88.61 -89.74 -71.51
CA ASN A 37 -87.17 -89.58 -71.28
C ASN A 37 -86.73 -88.15 -71.57
N ARG A 38 -87.22 -87.54 -72.65
CA ARG A 38 -86.91 -86.14 -72.98
C ARG A 38 -87.48 -85.16 -71.94
N ILE A 39 -88.66 -85.42 -71.39
CA ILE A 39 -89.25 -84.65 -70.30
C ILE A 39 -88.40 -84.81 -69.03
N ARG A 40 -87.93 -86.02 -68.72
CA ARG A 40 -87.05 -86.25 -67.57
C ARG A 40 -85.71 -85.52 -67.74
N GLU A 41 -85.08 -85.60 -68.91
CA GLU A 41 -83.87 -84.83 -69.25
C GLU A 41 -84.10 -83.33 -69.12
N LEU A 42 -85.22 -82.80 -69.63
CA LEU A 42 -85.55 -81.38 -69.51
C LEU A 42 -85.82 -80.97 -68.05
N ILE A 43 -86.37 -81.86 -67.23
CA ILE A 43 -86.55 -81.63 -65.79
C ILE A 43 -85.19 -81.63 -65.09
N GLU A 44 -84.29 -82.56 -65.40
CA GLU A 44 -82.92 -82.62 -64.87
C GLU A 44 -82.08 -81.40 -65.32
N GLU A 45 -82.22 -80.98 -66.57
CA GLU A 45 -81.59 -79.78 -67.11
C GLU A 45 -82.15 -78.50 -66.45
N ALA A 46 -83.46 -78.44 -66.21
CA ALA A 46 -84.10 -77.33 -65.50
C ALA A 46 -83.73 -77.28 -64.02
N THR A 47 -83.61 -78.42 -63.33
CA THR A 47 -83.17 -78.47 -61.92
C THR A 47 -81.69 -78.14 -61.79
N ALA A 48 -80.83 -78.63 -62.69
CA ALA A 48 -79.42 -78.25 -62.75
C ALA A 48 -79.25 -76.75 -63.05
N SER A 49 -80.01 -76.20 -64.00
CA SER A 49 -80.00 -74.77 -64.31
C SER A 49 -80.47 -73.91 -63.14
N ARG A 50 -81.48 -74.38 -62.39
CA ARG A 50 -81.98 -73.70 -61.19
C ARG A 50 -80.96 -73.75 -60.05
N LEU A 51 -80.34 -74.90 -59.82
CA LEU A 51 -79.26 -75.04 -58.82
C LEU A 51 -78.08 -74.13 -59.17
N ALA A 52 -77.64 -74.13 -60.44
CA ALA A 52 -76.57 -73.24 -60.89
C ALA A 52 -76.94 -71.75 -60.77
N ALA A 53 -78.21 -71.39 -61.00
CA ALA A 53 -78.69 -70.02 -60.82
C ALA A 53 -78.75 -69.62 -59.34
N ASP A 54 -79.16 -70.53 -58.45
CA ASP A 54 -79.19 -70.32 -57.00
C ASP A 54 -77.77 -70.28 -56.41
N GLU A 55 -76.84 -71.12 -56.89
CA GLU A 55 -75.40 -71.08 -56.56
C GLU A 55 -74.76 -69.78 -57.05
N ALA A 56 -75.06 -69.34 -58.28
CA ALA A 56 -74.57 -68.06 -58.80
C ALA A 56 -75.15 -66.87 -58.01
N ARG A 57 -76.40 -66.96 -57.54
CA ARG A 57 -76.99 -65.95 -56.65
C ARG A 57 -76.27 -65.94 -55.29
N ALA A 58 -76.10 -67.10 -54.66
CA ALA A 58 -75.39 -67.20 -53.38
C ALA A 58 -73.94 -66.72 -53.47
N ALA A 59 -73.24 -67.01 -54.57
CA ALA A 59 -71.88 -66.52 -54.80
C ALA A 59 -71.84 -64.99 -54.99
N ARG A 60 -72.84 -64.41 -55.68
CA ARG A 60 -72.98 -62.95 -55.80
C ARG A 60 -73.25 -62.31 -54.46
N GLU A 61 -74.22 -62.82 -53.70
CA GLU A 61 -74.54 -62.34 -52.35
C GLU A 61 -73.32 -62.38 -51.43
N ALA A 62 -72.56 -63.50 -51.40
CA ALA A 62 -71.33 -63.61 -50.63
C ALA A 62 -70.25 -62.59 -51.08
N SER A 63 -70.15 -62.34 -52.39
CA SER A 63 -69.21 -61.34 -52.93
C SER A 63 -69.62 -59.91 -52.57
N GLU A 64 -70.92 -59.60 -52.58
CA GLU A 64 -71.48 -58.30 -52.21
C GLU A 64 -71.28 -58.04 -50.71
N GLU A 65 -71.52 -59.05 -49.86
CA GLU A 65 -71.23 -58.98 -48.43
C GLU A 65 -69.74 -58.75 -48.15
N HIS A 66 -68.86 -59.46 -48.87
CA HIS A 66 -67.42 -59.26 -48.76
C HIS A 66 -67.00 -57.86 -49.20
N MET A 67 -67.52 -57.38 -50.32
CA MET A 67 -67.29 -56.01 -50.81
C MET A 67 -67.78 -54.98 -49.79
N ALA A 68 -68.97 -55.14 -49.23
CA ALA A 68 -69.50 -54.27 -48.19
C ALA A 68 -68.62 -54.27 -46.92
N SER A 69 -68.03 -55.41 -46.55
CA SER A 69 -67.04 -55.49 -45.47
C SER A 69 -65.79 -54.69 -45.79
N LEU A 70 -65.22 -54.89 -46.99
CA LEU A 70 -64.02 -54.17 -47.44
C LEU A 70 -64.26 -52.66 -47.54
N GLU A 71 -65.46 -52.21 -47.93
CA GLU A 71 -65.81 -50.79 -47.96
C GLU A 71 -65.87 -50.18 -46.57
N ARG A 72 -66.44 -50.90 -45.59
CA ARG A 72 -66.42 -50.46 -44.18
C ARG A 72 -65.00 -50.38 -43.64
N ASP A 73 -64.16 -51.37 -43.94
CA ASP A 73 -62.76 -51.38 -43.51
C ASP A 73 -61.97 -50.25 -44.18
N ARG A 74 -62.18 -50.00 -45.48
CA ARG A 74 -61.61 -48.87 -46.21
C ARG A 74 -61.98 -47.55 -45.55
N ASP A 75 -63.26 -47.36 -45.21
CA ASP A 75 -63.74 -46.11 -44.62
C ASP A 75 -63.21 -45.93 -43.19
N ARG A 76 -63.13 -47.01 -42.40
CA ARG A 76 -62.47 -47.02 -41.09
C ARG A 76 -60.98 -46.67 -41.19
N LEU A 77 -60.27 -47.24 -42.16
CA LEU A 77 -58.86 -46.93 -42.38
C LEU A 77 -58.66 -45.47 -42.84
N ARG A 78 -59.54 -44.95 -43.69
CA ARG A 78 -59.52 -43.54 -44.11
C ARG A 78 -59.71 -42.60 -42.94
N GLU A 79 -60.65 -42.90 -42.04
CA GLU A 79 -60.85 -42.13 -40.81
C GLU A 79 -59.61 -42.19 -39.92
N ARG A 80 -59.04 -43.38 -39.72
CA ARG A 80 -57.81 -43.54 -38.93
C ARG A 80 -56.62 -42.78 -39.51
N VAL A 81 -56.48 -42.73 -40.83
CA VAL A 81 -55.44 -41.92 -41.50
C VAL A 81 -55.65 -40.44 -41.22
N ARG A 82 -56.89 -39.94 -41.32
CA ARG A 82 -57.22 -38.53 -41.02
C ARG A 82 -56.87 -38.16 -39.57
N GLU A 83 -57.22 -38.99 -38.60
CA GLU A 83 -56.85 -38.79 -37.19
C GLU A 83 -55.34 -38.71 -37.00
N LEU A 84 -54.60 -39.67 -37.58
CA LEU A 84 -53.14 -39.71 -37.46
C LEU A 84 -52.46 -38.49 -38.12
N GLU A 85 -52.99 -38.03 -39.25
CA GLU A 85 -52.52 -36.79 -39.88
C GLU A 85 -52.79 -35.56 -39.01
N GLU A 86 -53.97 -35.45 -38.40
CA GLU A 86 -54.31 -34.36 -37.49
C GLU A 86 -53.44 -34.36 -36.24
N GLU A 87 -53.21 -35.54 -35.65
CA GLU A 87 -52.29 -35.68 -34.53
C GLU A 87 -50.85 -35.30 -34.92
N ALA A 88 -50.39 -35.70 -36.12
CA ALA A 88 -49.07 -35.33 -36.63
C ALA A 88 -48.95 -33.80 -36.81
N ARG A 89 -49.97 -33.15 -37.38
CA ARG A 89 -50.04 -31.68 -37.49
C ARG A 89 -50.06 -31.01 -36.11
N ALA A 90 -50.80 -31.54 -35.14
CA ALA A 90 -50.84 -31.03 -33.78
C ALA A 90 -49.49 -31.20 -33.05
N ARG A 91 -48.81 -32.33 -33.22
CA ARG A 91 -47.44 -32.55 -32.71
C ARG A 91 -46.46 -31.57 -33.34
N ARG A 92 -46.52 -31.36 -34.66
CA ARG A 92 -45.70 -30.37 -35.37
C ARG A 92 -45.90 -28.96 -34.83
N ARG A 93 -47.15 -28.49 -34.69
CA ARG A 93 -47.45 -27.16 -34.12
C ARG A 93 -46.92 -26.98 -32.70
N ARG A 94 -47.01 -28.02 -31.86
CA ARG A 94 -46.44 -27.98 -30.50
C ARG A 94 -44.92 -27.86 -30.53
N ARG A 95 -44.23 -28.64 -31.38
CA ARG A 95 -42.78 -28.55 -31.56
C ARG A 95 -42.36 -27.17 -32.02
N GLU A 96 -43.01 -26.62 -33.05
CA GLU A 96 -42.74 -25.26 -33.54
C GLU A 96 -42.96 -24.20 -32.44
N GLY A 97 -43.97 -24.38 -31.59
CA GLY A 97 -44.21 -23.51 -30.43
C GLY A 97 -43.07 -23.57 -29.41
N SER A 98 -42.61 -24.77 -29.07
CA SER A 98 -41.46 -24.99 -28.18
C SER A 98 -40.16 -24.45 -28.78
N GLU A 99 -39.89 -24.66 -30.07
CA GLU A 99 -38.71 -24.15 -30.77
C GLU A 99 -38.66 -22.62 -30.71
N ARG A 100 -39.80 -21.94 -30.94
CA ARG A 100 -39.87 -20.47 -30.81
C ARG A 100 -39.58 -20.00 -29.39
N GLN A 101 -40.02 -20.75 -28.38
CA GLN A 101 -39.73 -20.44 -26.98
C GLN A 101 -38.24 -20.64 -26.68
N VAL A 102 -37.65 -21.74 -27.13
CA VAL A 102 -36.21 -22.02 -26.99
C VAL A 102 -35.39 -20.90 -27.62
N SER A 103 -35.68 -20.53 -28.87
CA SER A 103 -34.97 -19.43 -29.55
C SER A 103 -35.14 -18.07 -28.86
N ARG A 104 -36.24 -17.84 -28.13
CA ARG A 104 -36.40 -16.62 -27.32
C ARG A 104 -35.49 -16.65 -26.10
N LEU A 105 -35.45 -17.78 -25.40
CA LEU A 105 -34.61 -17.96 -24.21
C LEU A 105 -33.12 -17.92 -24.55
N GLU A 106 -32.72 -18.53 -25.66
CA GLU A 106 -31.32 -18.48 -26.15
C GLU A 106 -30.85 -17.04 -26.36
N ARG A 107 -31.65 -16.19 -27.01
CA ARG A 107 -31.32 -14.76 -27.18
C ARG A 107 -31.31 -13.98 -25.86
N GLU A 108 -32.09 -14.41 -24.88
CA GLU A 108 -32.04 -13.79 -23.55
C GLU A 108 -30.76 -14.18 -22.81
N ILE A 109 -30.38 -15.45 -22.86
CA ILE A 109 -29.11 -15.95 -22.31
C ILE A 109 -27.94 -15.19 -22.96
N GLU A 110 -27.89 -15.12 -24.29
CA GLU A 110 -26.83 -14.40 -25.00
C GLU A 110 -26.72 -12.93 -24.58
N ARG A 111 -27.86 -12.24 -24.41
CA ARG A 111 -27.86 -10.86 -23.89
C ARG A 111 -27.32 -10.77 -22.46
N ARG A 112 -27.72 -11.70 -21.59
CA ARG A 112 -27.26 -11.73 -20.20
C ARG A 112 -25.78 -12.07 -20.10
N ASP A 113 -25.28 -12.99 -20.91
CA ASP A 113 -23.86 -13.32 -20.99
C ASP A 113 -23.04 -12.11 -21.45
N GLY A 114 -23.55 -11.34 -22.42
CA GLY A 114 -22.94 -10.06 -22.81
C GLY A 114 -22.93 -9.02 -21.68
N GLU A 115 -24.01 -8.92 -20.90
CA GLU A 115 -24.07 -8.04 -19.72
C GLU A 115 -23.09 -8.47 -18.61
N ILE A 116 -22.97 -9.78 -18.37
CA ILE A 116 -22.04 -10.37 -17.39
C ILE A 116 -20.61 -10.07 -17.81
N ALA A 117 -20.23 -10.39 -19.06
CA ALA A 117 -18.89 -10.12 -19.58
C ALA A 117 -18.51 -8.64 -19.47
N ARG A 118 -19.47 -7.73 -19.76
CA ARG A 118 -19.25 -6.29 -19.61
C ARG A 118 -19.04 -5.88 -18.15
N ARG A 119 -19.78 -6.48 -17.21
CA ARG A 119 -19.61 -6.20 -15.77
C ARG A 119 -18.29 -6.74 -15.25
N ASP A 120 -17.91 -7.95 -15.64
CA ASP A 120 -16.65 -8.58 -15.24
C ASP A 120 -15.46 -7.73 -15.67
N TYR A 121 -15.45 -7.27 -16.92
CA TYR A 121 -14.43 -6.35 -17.42
C TYR A 121 -14.35 -5.04 -16.59
N LEU A 122 -15.50 -4.46 -16.23
CA LEU A 122 -15.52 -3.25 -15.40
C LEU A 122 -15.02 -3.52 -13.98
N LEU A 123 -15.35 -4.66 -13.40
CA LEU A 123 -14.88 -5.06 -12.07
C LEU A 123 -13.38 -5.30 -12.05
N GLU A 124 -12.85 -5.98 -13.07
CA GLU A 124 -11.42 -6.21 -13.23
C GLU A 124 -10.66 -4.89 -13.35
N ARG A 125 -11.11 -3.99 -14.24
CA ARG A 125 -10.52 -2.66 -14.37
C ARG A 125 -10.57 -1.87 -13.05
N ARG A 126 -11.68 -1.92 -12.31
CA ARG A 126 -11.78 -1.27 -11.00
C ARG A 126 -10.85 -1.89 -9.96
N ALA A 127 -10.65 -3.20 -10.01
CA ALA A 127 -9.72 -3.88 -9.12
C ALA A 127 -8.26 -3.46 -9.41
N GLU A 128 -7.90 -3.31 -10.67
CA GLU A 128 -6.59 -2.77 -11.09
C GLU A 128 -6.41 -1.32 -10.61
N GLU A 129 -7.38 -0.44 -10.85
CA GLU A 129 -7.36 0.95 -10.39
C GLU A 129 -7.19 1.03 -8.86
N LEU A 130 -7.88 0.17 -8.10
CA LEU A 130 -7.74 0.10 -6.64
C LEU A 130 -6.37 -0.46 -6.21
N ALA A 131 -5.81 -1.42 -6.94
CA ALA A 131 -4.49 -1.97 -6.66
C ALA A 131 -3.39 -0.91 -6.88
N ASP A 132 -3.50 -0.12 -7.94
CA ASP A 132 -2.58 0.98 -8.24
C ASP A 132 -2.69 2.10 -7.20
N ALA A 133 -3.92 2.50 -6.85
CA ALA A 133 -4.14 3.49 -5.79
C ALA A 133 -3.57 3.02 -4.45
N ARG A 134 -3.73 1.72 -4.10
CA ARG A 134 -3.14 1.13 -2.89
C ARG A 134 -1.61 1.13 -2.93
N ARG A 135 -1.00 0.79 -4.08
CA ARG A 135 0.46 0.87 -4.26
C ARG A 135 0.96 2.30 -4.06
N SER A 136 0.37 3.27 -4.77
CA SER A 136 0.74 4.68 -4.65
C SER A 136 0.59 5.20 -3.22
N ALA A 137 -0.52 4.87 -2.55
CA ALA A 137 -0.74 5.27 -1.16
C ALA A 137 0.30 4.67 -0.21
N LYS A 138 0.68 3.41 -0.42
CA LYS A 138 1.74 2.74 0.37
C LYS A 138 3.10 3.39 0.13
N GLU A 139 3.46 3.68 -1.12
CA GLU A 139 4.70 4.36 -1.46
C GLU A 139 4.77 5.75 -0.82
N ASP A 140 3.69 6.54 -0.91
CA ASP A 140 3.62 7.85 -0.27
C ASP A 140 3.72 7.75 1.26
N ALA A 141 3.07 6.77 1.88
CA ALA A 141 3.21 6.53 3.32
C ALA A 141 4.67 6.21 3.69
N THR A 142 5.33 5.31 2.96
CA THR A 142 6.74 4.99 3.22
C THR A 142 7.67 6.18 3.03
N ARG A 143 7.40 7.03 2.03
CA ARG A 143 8.16 8.27 1.79
C ARG A 143 7.98 9.24 2.96
N ARG A 144 6.75 9.43 3.45
CA ARG A 144 6.46 10.28 4.60
C ARG A 144 7.12 9.75 5.87
N ASP A 145 7.07 8.45 6.12
CA ASP A 145 7.72 7.84 7.29
C ASP A 145 9.24 8.02 7.26
N ALA A 146 9.87 7.86 6.09
CA ALA A 146 11.31 8.09 5.93
C ALA A 146 11.68 9.57 6.16
N ALA A 147 10.86 10.50 5.64
CA ALA A 147 11.05 11.93 5.87
C ALA A 147 10.89 12.29 7.36
N LEU A 148 9.90 11.70 8.04
CA LEU A 148 9.66 11.92 9.47
C LEU A 148 10.84 11.42 10.31
N ARG A 149 11.35 10.20 10.05
CA ARG A 149 12.53 9.68 10.76
C ARG A 149 13.76 10.57 10.56
N THR A 150 13.95 11.09 9.35
CA THR A 150 15.04 12.02 9.05
C THR A 150 14.89 13.33 9.81
N ALA A 151 13.67 13.88 9.87
CA ALA A 151 13.38 15.09 10.62
C ALA A 151 13.59 14.90 12.13
N LEU A 152 13.13 13.78 12.69
CA LEU A 152 13.34 13.43 14.11
C LEU A 152 14.83 13.31 14.43
N GLY A 153 15.61 12.61 13.62
CA GLY A 153 17.07 12.51 13.82
C GLY A 153 17.77 13.87 13.76
N ARG A 154 17.29 14.80 12.93
CA ARG A 154 17.80 16.18 12.90
C ARG A 154 17.44 16.96 14.17
N VAL A 155 16.22 16.79 14.70
CA VAL A 155 15.80 17.41 15.96
C VAL A 155 16.65 16.90 17.11
N GLU A 156 16.81 15.59 17.24
CA GLU A 156 17.68 15.00 18.28
C GLU A 156 19.14 15.46 18.17
N GLY A 157 19.64 15.70 16.94
CA GLY A 157 20.96 16.28 16.74
C GLY A 157 21.05 17.71 17.25
N LEU A 158 20.05 18.55 16.93
CA LEU A 158 19.98 19.93 17.40
C LEU A 158 19.79 20.04 18.91
N GLU A 159 19.05 19.10 19.53
CA GLU A 159 18.89 19.04 20.99
C GLU A 159 20.23 18.79 21.67
N ARG A 160 21.03 17.82 21.20
CA ARG A 160 22.39 17.58 21.73
C ARG A 160 23.30 18.78 21.53
N ASP A 161 23.28 19.40 20.35
CA ASP A 161 24.09 20.60 20.07
C ASP A 161 23.72 21.77 21.01
N LEU A 162 22.44 21.89 21.38
CA LEU A 162 21.97 22.89 22.35
C LEU A 162 22.45 22.58 23.77
N GLU A 163 22.33 21.32 24.21
CA GLU A 163 22.83 20.87 25.52
C GLU A 163 24.34 21.14 25.66
N ASP A 164 25.13 20.80 24.64
CA ASP A 164 26.58 21.04 24.63
C ASP A 164 26.91 22.54 24.72
N ARG A 165 26.16 23.39 24.02
CA ARG A 165 26.31 24.85 24.09
C ARG A 165 25.89 25.43 25.43
N GLU A 166 24.83 24.92 26.04
CA GLU A 166 24.39 25.33 27.38
C GLU A 166 25.46 24.98 28.44
N ALA A 167 26.08 23.82 28.31
CA ALA A 167 27.22 23.42 29.14
C ALA A 167 28.44 24.33 28.92
N GLU A 168 28.77 24.68 27.68
CA GLU A 168 29.84 25.61 27.36
C GLU A 168 29.58 27.01 27.93
N ILE A 169 28.35 27.53 27.80
CA ILE A 169 27.95 28.82 28.36
C ILE A 169 28.11 28.82 29.87
N SER A 170 27.67 27.75 30.55
CA SER A 170 27.80 27.62 32.00
C SER A 170 29.27 27.61 32.43
N ALA A 171 30.13 26.88 31.71
CA ALA A 171 31.57 26.86 31.98
C ALA A 171 32.22 28.24 31.76
N LEU A 172 31.83 28.96 30.71
CA LEU A 172 32.31 30.31 30.44
C LEU A 172 31.83 31.31 31.49
N GLN A 173 30.59 31.18 31.98
CA GLN A 173 30.06 32.02 33.06
C GLN A 173 30.86 31.82 34.35
N THR A 174 31.09 30.58 34.78
CA THR A 174 31.93 30.31 35.96
C THR A 174 33.34 30.87 35.80
N ARG A 175 33.92 30.77 34.59
CA ARG A 175 35.24 31.36 34.33
C ARG A 175 35.22 32.88 34.37
N ALA A 176 34.17 33.52 33.85
CA ALA A 176 34.02 34.96 33.88
C ALA A 176 33.85 35.48 35.31
N GLU A 177 33.05 34.79 36.14
CA GLU A 177 32.91 35.08 37.57
C GLU A 177 34.25 34.99 38.30
N ALA A 178 35.00 33.90 38.09
CA ALA A 178 36.33 33.75 38.70
C ALA A 178 37.31 34.87 38.29
N LEU A 179 37.33 35.25 37.01
CA LEU A 179 38.17 36.36 36.54
C LEU A 179 37.73 37.71 37.10
N GLN A 180 36.43 37.88 37.34
CA GLN A 180 35.91 39.09 37.95
C GLN A 180 36.28 39.16 39.44
N ASP A 181 36.18 38.05 40.17
CA ASP A 181 36.64 37.95 41.56
C ASP A 181 38.15 38.25 41.67
N ASP A 182 38.96 37.72 40.77
CA ASP A 182 40.40 38.00 40.71
C ASP A 182 40.68 39.50 40.47
N LEU A 183 39.92 40.12 39.55
CA LEU A 183 40.06 41.55 39.23
C LEU A 183 39.63 42.44 40.40
N ASP A 184 38.54 42.09 41.06
CA ASP A 184 38.04 42.84 42.22
C ASP A 184 39.00 42.70 43.41
N ALA A 185 39.58 41.51 43.64
CA ALA A 185 40.63 41.33 44.64
C ALA A 185 41.89 42.17 44.34
N GLU A 186 42.29 42.28 43.06
CA GLU A 186 43.41 43.15 42.67
C GLU A 186 43.08 44.64 42.87
N ARG A 187 41.84 45.06 42.57
CA ARG A 187 41.37 46.43 42.81
C ARG A 187 41.39 46.79 44.29
N ASP A 188 40.85 45.91 45.14
CA ASP A 188 40.83 46.09 46.59
C ASP A 188 42.27 46.21 47.15
N LEU A 189 43.20 45.40 46.64
CA LEU A 189 44.61 45.49 47.00
C LEU A 189 45.22 46.84 46.60
N ARG A 190 44.96 47.32 45.37
CA ARG A 190 45.46 48.62 44.90
C ARG A 190 44.85 49.79 45.69
N GLU A 191 43.57 49.73 46.00
CA GLU A 191 42.91 50.72 46.86
C GLU A 191 43.54 50.75 48.26
N GLY A 192 43.79 49.57 48.86
CA GLY A 192 44.49 49.47 50.13
C GLY A 192 45.91 50.04 50.12
N LEU A 193 46.62 49.89 48.99
CA LEU A 193 47.96 50.44 48.75
C LEU A 193 47.96 51.91 48.30
N ALA A 194 46.81 52.52 48.00
CA ALA A 194 46.74 53.92 47.60
C ALA A 194 47.10 54.87 48.76
N ASP A 195 46.82 54.46 50.00
CA ASP A 195 47.25 55.17 51.21
C ASP A 195 48.79 55.08 51.38
N PRO A 196 49.50 56.23 51.41
CA PRO A 196 50.94 56.28 51.64
C PRO A 196 51.43 55.45 52.83
N ASP A 197 50.67 55.43 53.94
CA ASP A 197 51.09 54.73 55.16
C ASP A 197 50.98 53.21 55.01
N ASN A 198 49.93 52.73 54.36
CA ASN A 198 49.76 51.30 54.06
C ASN A 198 50.81 50.83 53.06
N ARG A 199 51.14 51.66 52.07
CA ARG A 199 52.19 51.38 51.08
C ARG A 199 53.57 51.27 51.72
N LEU A 200 53.91 52.17 52.66
CA LEU A 200 55.15 52.10 53.42
C LEU A 200 55.23 50.82 54.28
N ARG A 201 54.13 50.47 54.97
CA ARG A 201 54.06 49.23 55.76
C ARG A 201 54.25 47.98 54.89
N ALA A 202 53.52 47.89 53.77
CA ALA A 202 53.61 46.79 52.84
C ALA A 202 55.03 46.67 52.21
N GLY A 203 55.65 47.80 51.87
CA GLY A 203 57.04 47.80 51.38
C GLY A 203 58.06 47.36 52.44
N ILE A 204 57.85 47.72 53.71
CA ILE A 204 58.70 47.25 54.82
C ILE A 204 58.52 45.75 55.08
N GLU A 205 57.27 45.25 55.05
CA GLU A 205 57.00 43.82 55.16
C GLU A 205 57.66 43.05 54.02
N LEU A 206 57.51 43.53 52.79
CA LEU A 206 58.17 42.96 51.61
C LEU A 206 59.70 42.96 51.74
N PHE A 207 60.30 44.05 52.22
CA PHE A 207 61.73 44.10 52.53
C PHE A 207 62.12 43.09 53.63
N ASN A 208 61.32 43.00 54.69
CA ASN A 208 61.57 42.09 55.81
C ASN A 208 61.51 40.61 55.40
N ASP A 209 60.74 40.26 54.38
CA ASP A 209 60.66 38.90 53.85
C ASP A 209 61.68 38.63 52.73
N SER A 210 62.34 39.68 52.24
CA SER A 210 63.41 39.58 51.23
C SER A 210 64.78 39.23 51.81
N ASP A 211 65.68 38.80 50.92
CA ASP A 211 67.10 38.58 51.23
C ASP A 211 67.84 39.86 51.63
N GLY A 212 67.31 41.04 51.27
CA GLY A 212 67.84 42.35 51.70
C GLY A 212 67.93 42.49 53.22
N ARG A 213 66.99 41.87 53.96
CA ARG A 213 67.04 41.79 55.43
C ARG A 213 68.32 41.09 55.92
N GLY A 214 68.73 40.02 55.24
CA GLY A 214 69.93 39.25 55.59
C GLY A 214 71.19 40.11 55.49
N SER A 215 71.32 40.85 54.39
CA SER A 215 72.44 41.78 54.13
C SER A 215 72.52 42.89 55.18
N VAL A 216 71.39 43.54 55.49
CA VAL A 216 71.34 44.60 56.51
C VAL A 216 71.67 44.06 57.90
N ASN A 217 71.19 42.86 58.25
CA ASN A 217 71.50 42.22 59.53
C ASN A 217 73.00 41.90 59.66
N ALA A 218 73.64 41.42 58.60
CA ALA A 218 75.07 41.14 58.59
C ALA A 218 75.90 42.41 58.82
N LEU A 219 75.60 43.49 58.08
CA LEU A 219 76.27 44.80 58.23
C LEU A 219 76.01 45.43 59.61
N SER A 220 74.81 45.24 60.17
CA SER A 220 74.48 45.76 61.49
C SER A 220 75.25 45.09 62.62
N ARG A 221 75.69 43.82 62.44
CA ARG A 221 76.56 43.14 63.42
C ARG A 221 77.96 43.71 63.44
N THR A 222 78.49 44.12 62.29
CA THR A 222 79.86 44.63 62.15
C THR A 222 79.96 46.12 62.45
N LEU A 223 79.00 46.93 61.96
CA LEU A 223 79.05 48.38 62.02
C LEU A 223 78.14 48.98 63.13
N GLY A 224 77.35 48.15 63.80
CA GLY A 224 76.38 48.59 64.82
C GLY A 224 75.01 48.90 64.22
N ARG A 225 74.09 49.42 65.05
CA ARG A 225 72.72 49.70 64.59
C ARG A 225 72.70 50.85 63.56
N PRO A 226 72.07 50.67 62.40
CA PRO A 226 71.91 51.76 61.44
C PRO A 226 70.82 52.72 61.89
N GLU A 227 70.97 53.97 61.47
CA GLU A 227 69.87 54.92 61.38
C GLU A 227 69.05 54.57 60.14
N VAL A 228 67.73 54.42 60.30
CA VAL A 228 66.84 54.04 59.20
C VAL A 228 65.84 55.14 58.92
N HIS A 229 65.82 55.54 57.66
CA HIS A 229 64.77 56.38 57.11
C HIS A 229 63.99 55.59 56.06
N VAL A 230 62.67 55.52 56.22
CA VAL A 230 61.77 54.94 55.23
C VAL A 230 60.89 56.04 54.66
N GLY A 231 60.85 56.15 53.33
CA GLY A 231 60.00 57.09 52.62
C GLY A 231 59.47 56.49 51.32
N LEU A 232 58.57 57.19 50.65
CA LEU A 232 58.11 56.80 49.32
C LEU A 232 59.04 57.38 48.25
N GLY A 233 59.27 56.60 47.20
CA GLY A 233 59.93 57.05 45.98
C GLY A 233 59.10 58.04 45.17
N ARG A 234 59.47 58.23 43.90
CA ARG A 234 58.74 59.10 42.97
C ARG A 234 57.83 58.28 42.05
N GLY A 235 56.66 58.82 41.72
CA GLY A 235 55.69 58.18 40.83
C GLY A 235 54.27 58.19 41.41
N GLU A 236 53.32 57.67 40.64
CA GLU A 236 51.91 57.51 41.04
C GLU A 236 51.72 56.31 41.98
N GLU A 237 52.49 55.24 41.75
CA GLU A 237 52.60 54.08 42.63
C GLU A 237 54.07 53.90 43.08
N PRO A 238 54.58 54.77 43.96
CA PRO A 238 56.01 54.80 44.28
C PRO A 238 56.42 53.62 45.19
N PRO A 239 57.62 53.05 45.00
CA PRO A 239 58.15 52.03 45.90
C PRO A 239 58.47 52.62 47.29
N ALA A 240 58.47 51.79 48.32
CA ALA A 240 59.03 52.16 49.62
C ALA A 240 60.56 52.12 49.54
N LEU A 241 61.20 53.24 49.85
CA LEU A 241 62.65 53.38 49.91
C LEU A 241 63.10 53.26 51.37
N LEU A 242 63.93 52.25 51.64
CA LEU A 242 64.55 52.02 52.94
C LEU A 242 66.01 52.44 52.87
N HIS A 243 66.33 53.55 53.51
CA HIS A 243 67.68 54.08 53.60
C HIS A 243 68.30 53.71 54.94
N PHE A 244 69.42 52.99 54.90
CA PHE A 244 70.19 52.57 56.06
C PHE A 244 71.51 53.34 56.09
N THR A 245 71.83 53.98 57.21
CA THR A 245 73.10 54.68 57.41
C THR A 245 73.80 54.15 58.66
N TRP A 246 75.04 53.68 58.52
CA TRP A 246 75.88 53.20 59.61
C TRP A 246 76.95 54.21 59.97
N ARG A 247 76.91 54.72 61.21
CA ARG A 247 77.92 55.61 61.82
C ARG A 247 78.29 56.85 60.99
N GLY A 248 77.43 57.25 60.05
CA GLY A 248 77.72 58.36 59.13
C GLY A 248 78.86 58.08 58.15
N VAL A 249 79.15 56.81 57.83
CA VAL A 249 80.24 56.41 56.90
C VAL A 249 79.70 55.58 55.75
N THR A 250 78.95 54.51 56.02
CA THR A 250 78.42 53.62 54.99
C THR A 250 76.91 53.72 54.92
N TRP A 251 76.34 53.66 53.72
CA TRP A 251 74.89 53.67 53.53
C TRP A 251 74.44 52.75 52.39
N GLN A 252 73.19 52.29 52.49
CA GLN A 252 72.52 51.48 51.47
C GLN A 252 71.06 51.91 51.36
N THR A 253 70.55 51.90 50.14
CA THR A 253 69.13 52.14 49.85
C THR A 253 68.54 50.93 49.16
N TYR A 254 67.44 50.43 49.71
CA TYR A 254 66.63 49.39 49.08
C TYR A 254 65.31 49.99 48.62
N ALA A 255 64.89 49.67 47.40
CA ALA A 255 63.52 49.86 46.96
C ALA A 255 62.75 48.57 47.16
N ALA A 256 61.61 48.65 47.82
CA ALA A 256 60.65 47.58 47.98
C ALA A 256 59.32 48.01 47.39
N ASP A 257 58.89 47.35 46.31
CA ASP A 257 57.69 47.71 45.56
C ASP A 257 56.51 46.76 45.88
N PRO A 258 55.54 47.21 46.72
CA PRO A 258 54.37 46.42 47.07
C PRO A 258 53.33 46.34 45.95
N ASN A 259 53.57 46.91 44.77
CA ASN A 259 52.70 46.77 43.62
C ASN A 259 52.79 45.36 42.97
N PRO A 260 51.67 44.64 42.79
CA PRO A 260 51.65 43.34 42.11
C PRO A 260 52.01 43.42 40.61
N ALA A 261 51.88 44.58 39.96
CA ALA A 261 52.27 44.77 38.56
C ALA A 261 53.79 44.71 38.34
N VAL A 262 54.58 44.83 39.40
CA VAL A 262 56.05 44.78 39.33
C VAL A 262 56.53 43.33 39.31
N ARG A 263 57.22 42.96 38.24
CA ARG A 263 57.85 41.65 38.06
C ARG A 263 58.92 41.41 39.14
N GLU A 264 59.01 40.18 39.66
CA GLU A 264 60.05 39.79 40.62
C GLU A 264 61.48 39.94 40.05
N PRO A 265 62.48 40.33 40.87
CA PRO A 265 62.40 40.59 42.31
C PRO A 265 61.84 41.98 42.65
N ARG A 266 60.93 42.02 43.64
CA ARG A 266 60.23 43.24 44.06
C ARG A 266 60.98 44.06 45.12
N VAL A 267 62.11 43.54 45.60
CA VAL A 267 63.04 44.24 46.47
C VAL A 267 64.42 44.21 45.84
N TYR A 268 65.03 45.37 45.68
CA TYR A 268 66.35 45.50 45.08
C TYR A 268 67.13 46.64 45.72
N LEU A 269 68.46 46.49 45.76
CA LEU A 269 69.38 47.54 46.18
C LEU A 269 69.42 48.59 45.06
N THR A 270 68.99 49.81 45.35
CA THR A 270 69.01 50.91 44.39
C THR A 270 70.32 51.66 44.40
N ASP A 271 70.91 51.86 45.57
CA ASP A 271 72.09 52.70 45.72
C ASP A 271 72.87 52.35 47.00
N SER A 272 74.16 52.62 47.02
CA SER A 272 75.04 52.37 48.16
C SER A 272 76.33 53.19 48.09
N GLY A 273 76.90 53.54 49.24
CA GLY A 273 78.17 54.27 49.29
C GLY A 273 78.93 54.13 50.60
N GLU A 274 80.23 54.45 50.55
CA GLU A 274 81.16 54.45 51.68
C GLU A 274 81.51 55.87 52.17
N ASP A 275 80.82 56.89 51.64
CA ASP A 275 80.85 58.26 52.13
C ASP A 275 79.43 58.88 52.14
N LEU A 276 79.24 59.99 52.85
CA LEU A 276 77.93 60.68 52.92
C LEU A 276 77.67 61.66 51.77
N SER A 277 78.46 61.60 50.69
CA SER A 277 78.37 62.58 49.60
C SER A 277 77.10 62.42 48.76
N GLY A 278 76.52 61.21 48.74
CA GLY A 278 75.30 60.85 48.01
C GLY A 278 74.02 60.75 48.84
N VAL A 279 74.02 61.06 50.14
CA VAL A 279 72.88 60.82 51.05
C VAL A 279 72.08 62.10 51.31
N ASP A 280 70.78 62.07 51.00
CA ASP A 280 69.82 63.08 51.47
C ASP A 280 69.54 62.86 52.98
N ARG A 281 70.06 63.75 53.82
CA ARG A 281 70.04 63.59 55.29
C ARG A 281 68.66 63.90 55.86
N LYS A 282 67.79 62.90 55.84
CA LYS A 282 66.50 62.93 56.53
C LYS A 282 66.63 62.32 57.94
N PRO A 283 65.87 62.82 58.93
CA PRO A 283 65.88 62.24 60.26
C PRO A 283 65.38 60.79 60.22
N PRO A 284 65.91 59.89 61.07
CA PRO A 284 65.43 58.52 61.14
C PRO A 284 63.97 58.51 61.61
N ASN A 285 63.15 57.68 60.97
CA ASN A 285 61.73 57.50 61.28
C ASN A 285 61.36 56.01 61.44
N ALA A 286 62.34 55.13 61.39
CA ALA A 286 62.21 53.69 61.55
C ALA A 286 63.40 53.13 62.32
N ARG A 287 63.26 51.90 62.81
CA ARG A 287 64.32 51.20 63.56
C ARG A 287 64.51 49.77 63.07
N VAL A 288 65.74 49.28 63.19
CA VAL A 288 66.08 47.87 63.01
C VAL A 288 65.95 47.15 64.36
N GLY A 289 64.97 46.26 64.45
CA GLY A 289 64.74 45.35 65.56
C GLY A 289 65.62 44.09 65.51
N PRO A 290 65.34 43.11 66.38
CA PRO A 290 66.05 41.83 66.40
C PRO A 290 66.04 41.13 65.03
N ALA A 291 67.14 40.45 64.71
CA ALA A 291 67.33 39.73 63.45
C ALA A 291 67.26 40.59 62.16
N GLY A 292 67.38 41.92 62.26
CA GLY A 292 67.42 42.81 61.10
C GLY A 292 66.05 43.26 60.61
N ARG A 293 64.95 42.97 61.32
CA ARG A 293 63.60 43.40 60.94
C ARG A 293 63.43 44.91 61.08
N VAL A 294 62.92 45.56 60.06
CA VAL A 294 62.61 47.00 60.07
C VAL A 294 61.18 47.20 60.56
N ALA A 295 60.97 48.22 61.41
CA ALA A 295 59.66 48.68 61.85
C ALA A 295 59.59 50.21 61.79
N LEU A 296 58.45 50.75 61.36
CA LEU A 296 58.16 52.20 61.41
C LEU A 296 58.02 52.68 62.85
N GLY A 297 58.44 53.92 63.09
CA GLY A 297 58.48 54.55 64.41
C GLY A 297 59.86 54.44 65.06
N LEU A 298 60.18 55.45 65.87
CA LEU A 298 61.39 55.51 66.70
C LEU A 298 61.23 54.67 67.97
#